data_AF-A0A9X0B8G8-F1
#
_entry.id   AF-A0A9X0B8G8-F1
#
_cell.length_a   1.000
_cell.length_b   1.000
_cell.length_c   1.000
_cell.angle_alpha   90.00
_cell.angle_beta   90.00
_cell.angle_gamma   90.00
#
_symmetry.space_group_name_H-M   'P 1'
#
loop_
_entity.id
_entity.type
_entity.pdbx_description
1 polymer ?
#
loop_
_entity_poly.entity_id
_entity_poly.type
_entity_poly.pdbx_seq_one_letter_code
_entity_poly.pdbx_strand_id
1 'polypeptide(L)'
;MRFESLSVLAFLASRGWAQSSLDDFRSLCSTGQEQGTKTFNNGITAEYICRVKASSDTDPIEENAKSSEECAAKCGTNCSNAVWQYTKNRCLLYSTRVNLSYHSRGSIYLKPTGTVGDTPKEEESDCPHEKQACEDELDALRRQLDATEEYNEHTERHLDDFRDANRELEAELKACRQEQDDLDTKSKSCLREKDELDTNNKTCRR
;
A
#
# COMPACT_ATOMS: atom_id res chain seq x y z
N MET A 1 -10.92 -23.12 -44.81
CA MET A 1 -11.24 -22.98 -43.38
C MET A 1 -10.22 -22.03 -42.77
N ARG A 2 -10.62 -20.82 -42.39
CA ARG A 2 -9.78 -19.82 -41.73
C ARG A 2 -10.57 -19.31 -40.52
N PHE A 3 -10.19 -19.74 -39.33
CA PHE A 3 -10.60 -19.16 -38.06
C PHE A 3 -9.32 -18.91 -37.28
N GLU A 4 -8.75 -17.71 -37.42
CA GLU A 4 -7.69 -17.25 -36.55
C GLU A 4 -8.09 -15.91 -35.92
N SER A 5 -7.91 -15.88 -34.60
CA SER A 5 -7.48 -14.71 -33.85
C SER A 5 -8.49 -13.57 -33.65
N LEU A 6 -9.42 -13.75 -32.71
CA LEU A 6 -10.16 -12.64 -32.07
C LEU A 6 -9.98 -12.56 -30.54
N SER A 7 -9.11 -13.38 -29.94
CA SER A 7 -9.03 -13.49 -28.47
C SER A 7 -7.89 -12.69 -27.81
N VAL A 8 -7.02 -12.02 -28.56
CA VAL A 8 -5.83 -11.34 -27.98
C VAL A 8 -6.10 -9.87 -27.60
N LEU A 9 -7.15 -9.23 -28.13
CA LEU A 9 -7.43 -7.81 -27.86
C LEU A 9 -8.14 -7.53 -26.52
N ALA A 10 -8.66 -8.54 -25.82
CA ALA A 10 -9.36 -8.34 -24.53
C ALA A 10 -8.40 -8.20 -23.32
N PHE A 11 -7.14 -8.65 -23.44
CA PHE A 11 -6.19 -8.67 -22.31
C PHE A 11 -5.39 -7.36 -22.13
N LEU A 12 -5.40 -6.45 -23.10
CA LEU A 12 -4.69 -5.16 -23.00
C LEU A 12 -5.54 -4.03 -22.42
N ALA A 13 -6.87 -4.15 -22.43
CA ALA A 13 -7.76 -3.11 -21.91
C ALA A 13 -7.84 -3.10 -20.36
N SER A 14 -7.68 -4.26 -19.71
CA SER A 14 -7.76 -4.36 -18.24
C SER A 14 -6.49 -3.88 -17.52
N ARG A 15 -5.31 -3.93 -18.18
CA ARG A 15 -4.05 -3.41 -17.62
C ARG A 15 -3.92 -1.89 -17.69
N GLY A 16 -4.51 -1.23 -18.70
CA GLY A 16 -4.45 0.23 -18.82
C GLY A 16 -5.20 0.97 -17.71
N TRP A 17 -6.25 0.38 -17.15
CA TRP A 17 -7.14 1.06 -16.21
C TRP A 17 -6.55 1.17 -14.79
N ALA A 18 -5.93 0.11 -14.28
CA ALA A 18 -5.26 0.13 -12.98
C ALA A 18 -4.06 1.09 -12.94
N GLN A 19 -3.42 1.32 -14.09
CA GLN A 19 -2.29 2.22 -14.22
C GLN A 19 -2.74 3.69 -14.13
N SER A 20 -3.84 4.04 -14.82
CA SER A 20 -4.38 5.41 -14.81
C SER A 20 -4.82 5.91 -13.42
N SER A 21 -5.41 5.06 -12.60
CA SER A 21 -5.83 5.42 -11.22
C SER A 21 -4.62 5.61 -10.29
N LEU A 22 -3.55 4.85 -10.50
CA LEU A 22 -2.33 4.99 -9.71
C LEU A 22 -1.56 6.25 -10.09
N ASP A 23 -1.53 6.59 -11.38
CA ASP A 23 -0.87 7.80 -11.87
C ASP A 23 -1.59 9.06 -11.36
N ASP A 24 -2.92 9.06 -11.31
CA ASP A 24 -3.69 10.17 -10.72
C ASP A 24 -3.38 10.32 -9.22
N PHE A 25 -3.32 9.21 -8.47
CA PHE A 25 -2.89 9.24 -7.08
C PHE A 25 -1.48 9.81 -6.90
N ARG A 26 -0.51 9.34 -7.70
CA ARG A 26 0.89 9.81 -7.64
C ARG A 26 1.04 11.27 -8.03
N SER A 27 0.20 11.76 -8.95
CA SER A 27 0.20 13.16 -9.37
C SER A 27 -0.15 14.12 -8.22
N LEU A 28 -0.99 13.67 -7.30
CA LEU A 28 -1.41 14.42 -6.12
C LEU A 28 -0.49 14.17 -4.92
N CYS A 29 -0.12 12.90 -4.72
CA CYS A 29 0.58 12.39 -3.55
C CYS A 29 2.01 11.98 -3.91
N SER A 30 2.79 12.95 -4.40
CA SER A 30 4.23 12.78 -4.65
C SER A 30 5.00 12.67 -3.34
N THR A 31 6.20 12.08 -3.38
CA THR A 31 7.07 11.96 -2.20
C THR A 31 7.34 13.34 -1.60
N GLY A 32 7.00 13.53 -0.31
CA GLY A 32 7.15 14.81 0.40
C GLY A 32 5.95 15.78 0.27
N GLN A 33 4.91 15.42 -0.49
CA GLN A 33 3.67 16.20 -0.60
C GLN A 33 2.48 15.35 -0.14
N GLU A 34 2.15 15.48 1.15
CA GLU A 34 1.04 14.74 1.76
C GLU A 34 -0.27 15.52 1.75
N GLN A 35 -0.23 16.82 1.47
CA GLN A 35 -1.42 17.67 1.37
C GLN A 35 -1.21 18.83 0.39
N GLY A 36 -2.30 19.44 -0.06
CA GLY A 36 -2.26 20.62 -0.89
C GLY A 36 -3.63 21.01 -1.41
N THR A 37 -3.66 21.88 -2.41
CA THR A 37 -4.87 22.31 -3.10
C THR A 37 -4.72 22.05 -4.59
N LYS A 38 -5.76 21.47 -5.21
CA LYS A 38 -5.79 21.24 -6.67
C LYS A 38 -7.10 21.75 -7.24
N THR A 39 -6.99 22.49 -8.34
CA THR A 39 -8.12 22.79 -9.22
C THR A 39 -8.15 21.73 -10.32
N PHE A 40 -9.24 20.99 -10.38
CA PHE A 40 -9.47 19.97 -11.40
C PHE A 40 -10.00 20.59 -12.70
N ASN A 41 -9.98 19.84 -13.80
CA ASN A 41 -10.41 20.35 -15.11
C ASN A 41 -11.92 20.64 -15.15
N ASN A 42 -12.69 19.98 -14.29
CA ASN A 42 -14.10 20.26 -14.05
C ASN A 42 -14.37 21.60 -13.31
N GLY A 43 -13.34 22.37 -12.97
CA GLY A 43 -13.45 23.68 -12.31
C GLY A 43 -13.64 23.64 -10.80
N ILE A 44 -13.64 22.44 -10.19
CA ILE A 44 -13.70 22.27 -8.74
C ILE A 44 -12.29 22.43 -8.17
N THR A 45 -12.15 23.31 -7.19
CA THR A 45 -10.96 23.37 -6.34
C THR A 45 -11.22 22.57 -5.08
N ALA A 46 -10.28 21.69 -4.73
CA ALA A 46 -10.33 20.94 -3.49
C ALA A 46 -8.99 20.99 -2.75
N GLU A 47 -9.08 21.14 -1.44
CA GLU A 47 -8.01 20.75 -0.53
C GLU A 47 -7.93 19.24 -0.49
N TYR A 48 -6.72 18.68 -0.52
CA TYR A 48 -6.52 17.26 -0.50
C TYR A 48 -5.48 16.84 0.54
N ILE A 49 -5.69 15.65 1.11
CA ILE A 49 -4.75 15.00 2.02
C ILE A 49 -4.59 13.54 1.59
N CYS A 50 -3.35 13.11 1.47
CA CYS A 50 -2.95 11.80 0.97
C CYS A 50 -2.86 10.77 2.11
N ARG A 51 -3.08 9.49 1.78
CA ARG A 51 -2.85 8.36 2.70
C ARG A 51 -3.66 8.48 3.99
N VAL A 52 -4.94 8.82 3.87
CA VAL A 52 -5.83 8.99 5.02
C VAL A 52 -7.03 8.06 4.98
N LYS A 53 -7.47 7.66 6.17
CA LYS A 53 -8.74 7.02 6.42
C LYS A 53 -9.63 8.03 7.15
N ALA A 54 -10.78 8.31 6.54
CA ALA A 54 -11.84 9.08 7.18
C ALA A 54 -12.76 8.17 7.98
N SER A 55 -13.24 8.70 9.10
CA SER A 55 -14.29 8.11 9.94
C SER A 55 -15.32 9.19 10.29
N SER A 56 -16.58 8.80 10.37
CA SER A 56 -17.72 9.67 10.70
C SER A 56 -18.72 8.88 11.53
N ASP A 57 -19.53 9.59 12.32
CA ASP A 57 -20.67 9.01 13.03
C ASP A 57 -21.81 8.59 12.08
N THR A 58 -21.80 9.13 10.86
CA THR A 58 -22.74 8.76 9.78
C THR A 58 -22.03 7.99 8.69
N ASP A 59 -22.68 6.94 8.19
CA ASP A 59 -22.16 6.16 7.07
C ASP A 59 -22.01 7.02 5.80
N PRO A 60 -20.87 6.92 5.09
CA PRO A 60 -20.69 7.64 3.84
C PRO A 60 -21.57 7.08 2.72
N ILE A 61 -21.92 7.95 1.78
CA ILE A 61 -22.51 7.52 0.51
C ILE A 61 -21.38 6.96 -0.36
N GLU A 62 -21.49 5.69 -0.72
CA GLU A 62 -20.52 5.01 -1.57
C GLU A 62 -20.86 5.18 -3.05
N GLU A 63 -19.92 5.73 -3.80
CA GLU A 63 -20.01 5.96 -5.24
C GLU A 63 -18.81 5.34 -5.95
N ASN A 64 -18.99 4.95 -7.22
CA ASN A 64 -17.86 4.55 -8.05
C ASN A 64 -17.17 5.78 -8.61
N ALA A 65 -15.84 5.86 -8.52
CA ALA A 65 -15.05 6.91 -9.16
C ALA A 65 -13.67 6.39 -9.57
N LYS A 66 -13.30 6.61 -10.83
CA LYS A 66 -12.05 6.11 -11.41
C LYS A 66 -10.88 7.08 -11.22
N SER A 67 -11.16 8.31 -10.83
CA SER A 67 -10.17 9.34 -10.54
C SER A 67 -10.58 10.18 -9.34
N SER A 68 -9.59 10.86 -8.76
CA SER A 68 -9.78 11.90 -7.75
C SER A 68 -10.68 13.02 -8.27
N GLU A 69 -10.54 13.39 -9.54
CA GLU A 69 -11.39 14.39 -10.21
C GLU A 69 -12.86 13.95 -10.29
N GLU A 70 -13.12 12.70 -10.66
CA GLU A 70 -14.49 12.17 -10.71
C GLU A 70 -15.11 12.10 -9.31
N CYS A 71 -14.31 11.74 -8.30
CA CYS A 71 -14.74 11.75 -6.92
C CYS A 71 -15.05 13.17 -6.42
N ALA A 72 -14.21 14.15 -6.75
CA ALA A 72 -14.47 15.57 -6.47
C ALA A 72 -15.74 16.07 -7.18
N ALA A 73 -15.97 15.66 -8.43
CA ALA A 73 -17.19 15.99 -9.19
C ALA A 73 -18.46 15.44 -8.54
N LYS A 74 -18.40 14.18 -8.08
CA LYS A 74 -19.52 13.52 -7.37
C LYS A 74 -19.81 14.17 -6.02
N CYS A 75 -18.77 14.66 -5.37
CA CYS A 75 -18.87 15.44 -4.15
C CYS A 75 -19.60 16.78 -4.44
N GLY A 76 -19.09 17.55 -5.41
CA GLY A 76 -19.67 18.82 -5.83
C GLY A 76 -19.99 19.74 -4.65
N THR A 77 -21.22 20.28 -4.63
CA THR A 77 -21.76 21.10 -3.53
C THR A 77 -22.60 20.31 -2.53
N ASN A 78 -22.83 19.01 -2.77
CA ASN A 78 -23.78 18.19 -2.01
C ASN A 78 -23.10 17.35 -0.91
N CYS A 79 -21.78 17.37 -0.88
CA CYS A 79 -20.96 16.78 0.17
C CYS A 79 -20.27 17.90 0.95
N SER A 80 -19.84 17.60 2.17
CA SER A 80 -18.81 18.41 2.83
C SER A 80 -17.42 17.90 2.46
N ASN A 81 -17.26 16.58 2.39
CA ASN A 81 -15.98 15.92 2.22
C ASN A 81 -16.11 14.65 1.38
N ALA A 82 -15.04 14.24 0.70
CA ALA A 82 -14.94 12.97 0.00
C ALA A 82 -13.64 12.25 0.30
N VAL A 83 -13.65 10.92 0.18
CA VAL A 83 -12.44 10.09 0.17
C VAL A 83 -12.45 9.20 -1.05
N TRP A 84 -11.48 9.42 -1.93
CA TRP A 84 -11.23 8.57 -3.08
C TRP A 84 -10.24 7.45 -2.72
N GLN A 85 -10.56 6.21 -3.10
CA GLN A 85 -9.74 5.02 -2.89
C GLN A 85 -9.37 4.42 -4.24
N TYR A 86 -8.19 4.78 -4.77
CA TYR A 86 -7.80 4.39 -6.13
C TYR A 86 -7.73 2.86 -6.30
N THR A 87 -7.32 2.13 -5.25
CA THR A 87 -7.22 0.65 -5.29
C THR A 87 -8.56 -0.05 -5.51
N LYS A 88 -9.67 0.63 -5.23
CA LYS A 88 -11.03 0.10 -5.35
C LYS A 88 -11.89 0.87 -6.36
N ASN A 89 -11.36 1.93 -6.99
CA ASN A 89 -12.12 2.87 -7.81
C ASN A 89 -13.40 3.36 -7.12
N ARG A 90 -13.26 3.70 -5.84
CA ARG A 90 -14.39 4.02 -4.96
C ARG A 90 -14.24 5.43 -4.40
N CYS A 91 -15.34 6.15 -4.33
CA CYS A 91 -15.48 7.46 -3.69
C CYS A 91 -16.45 7.34 -2.52
N LEU A 92 -16.03 7.79 -1.34
CA LEU A 92 -16.86 7.85 -0.14
C LEU A 92 -17.22 9.30 0.11
N LEU A 93 -18.49 9.65 0.01
CA LEU A 93 -18.99 11.00 0.21
C LEU A 93 -19.54 11.17 1.62
N TYR A 94 -19.11 12.21 2.31
CA TYR A 94 -19.54 12.54 3.67
C TYR A 94 -20.28 13.88 3.66
N SER A 95 -21.49 13.88 4.22
CA SER A 95 -22.30 15.09 4.42
C SER A 95 -21.88 15.88 5.66
N THR A 96 -21.11 15.28 6.57
CA THR A 96 -20.65 15.86 7.83
C THR A 96 -19.13 15.97 7.87
N ARG A 97 -18.62 16.61 8.94
CA ARG A 97 -17.19 16.58 9.28
C ARG A 97 -16.75 15.13 9.54
N VAL A 98 -15.50 14.85 9.20
CA VAL A 98 -14.90 13.52 9.36
C VAL A 98 -13.62 13.63 10.18
N ASN A 99 -13.34 12.59 10.97
CA ASN A 99 -12.06 12.43 11.62
C ASN A 99 -11.10 11.71 10.69
N LEU A 100 -9.95 12.33 10.45
CA LEU A 100 -8.90 11.78 9.60
C LEU A 100 -7.85 11.08 10.44
N SER A 101 -7.41 9.92 9.96
CA SER A 101 -6.32 9.15 10.53
C SER A 101 -5.38 8.70 9.42
N TYR A 102 -4.10 8.56 9.72
CA TYR A 102 -3.15 8.04 8.75
C TYR A 102 -3.52 6.63 8.31
N HIS A 103 -3.31 6.34 7.03
CA HIS A 103 -3.62 5.05 6.46
C HIS A 103 -2.67 4.71 5.32
N SER A 104 -1.98 3.58 5.46
CA SER A 104 -0.99 3.12 4.48
C SER A 104 -1.57 2.79 3.10
N ARG A 105 -2.89 2.63 2.99
CA ARG A 105 -3.55 2.33 1.70
C ARG A 105 -3.84 3.61 0.95
N GLY A 106 -3.64 3.55 -0.35
CA GLY A 106 -3.78 4.63 -1.30
C GLY A 106 -5.16 5.26 -1.40
N SER A 107 -5.44 6.19 -0.51
CA SER A 107 -6.64 7.01 -0.49
C SER A 107 -6.29 8.49 -0.41
N ILE A 108 -7.17 9.32 -0.96
CA ILE A 108 -7.05 10.77 -0.97
C ILE A 108 -8.34 11.32 -0.38
N TYR A 109 -8.21 12.08 0.69
CA TYR A 109 -9.27 12.94 1.18
C TYR A 109 -9.35 14.19 0.32
N LEU A 110 -10.56 14.63 0.02
CA LEU A 110 -10.88 15.78 -0.82
C LEU A 110 -11.93 16.61 -0.09
N LYS A 111 -11.64 17.89 0.15
CA LYS A 111 -12.58 18.87 0.67
C LYS A 111 -12.77 19.96 -0.39
N PRO A 112 -13.90 19.97 -1.10
CA PRO A 112 -14.19 21.01 -2.07
C PRO A 112 -14.19 22.39 -1.38
N THR A 113 -13.43 23.35 -1.92
CA THR A 113 -13.35 24.72 -1.38
C THR A 113 -14.02 25.76 -2.28
N GLY A 114 -14.43 25.38 -3.49
CA GLY A 114 -15.25 26.22 -4.38
C GLY A 114 -15.08 25.88 -5.85
N THR A 115 -15.87 26.56 -6.70
CA THR A 115 -15.69 26.59 -8.16
C THR A 115 -14.96 27.88 -8.54
N VAL A 116 -14.10 27.85 -9.56
CA VAL A 116 -13.34 29.02 -10.05
C VAL A 116 -14.28 30.20 -10.30
N GLY A 117 -14.30 31.16 -9.36
CA GLY A 117 -15.23 32.30 -9.38
C GLY A 117 -15.22 33.14 -8.11
N ASP A 118 -14.95 32.55 -6.94
CA ASP A 118 -14.88 33.28 -5.68
C ASP A 118 -13.51 33.10 -5.03
N THR A 119 -12.65 34.10 -5.22
CA THR A 119 -11.51 34.33 -4.34
C THR A 119 -12.07 34.67 -2.96
N PRO A 120 -11.84 33.88 -1.90
CA PRO A 120 -12.14 34.35 -0.56
C PRO A 120 -11.19 35.50 -0.28
N LYS A 121 -11.73 36.66 0.06
CA LYS A 121 -10.96 37.66 0.78
C LYS A 121 -10.43 36.98 2.03
N GLU A 122 -9.12 37.04 2.24
CA GLU A 122 -8.50 36.74 3.52
C GLU A 122 -9.15 37.65 4.57
N GLU A 123 -10.16 37.12 5.27
CA GLU A 123 -10.54 37.65 6.56
C GLU A 123 -9.51 37.14 7.55
N GLU A 124 -8.55 38.01 7.85
CA GLU A 124 -7.63 37.84 8.98
C GLU A 124 -8.49 37.84 10.26
N SER A 125 -8.90 36.64 10.67
CA SER A 125 -9.60 36.38 11.94
C SER A 125 -8.67 36.71 13.10
N ASP A 126 -8.90 37.85 13.72
CA ASP A 126 -8.19 38.34 14.90
C ASP A 126 -8.75 37.67 16.18
N CYS A 127 -8.66 36.33 16.24
CA CYS A 127 -9.08 35.53 17.40
C CYS A 127 -7.88 34.80 18.03
N PRO A 128 -7.28 35.33 19.12
CA PRO A 128 -6.11 34.72 19.77
C PRO A 128 -6.37 33.31 20.33
N HIS A 129 -7.63 32.91 20.52
CA HIS A 129 -8.00 31.55 20.93
C HIS A 129 -7.82 30.50 19.83
N GLU A 130 -7.94 30.88 18.55
CA GLU A 130 -7.76 29.96 17.42
C GLU A 130 -6.28 29.63 17.20
N LYS A 131 -5.39 30.59 17.47
CA LYS A 131 -3.94 30.40 17.37
C LYS A 131 -3.41 29.43 18.43
N GLN A 132 -3.88 29.55 19.67
CA GLN A 132 -3.51 28.64 20.75
C GLN A 132 -4.00 27.20 20.49
N ALA A 133 -5.25 27.05 20.02
CA ALA A 133 -5.79 25.75 19.67
C ALA A 133 -5.02 25.09 18.50
N CYS A 134 -4.60 25.89 17.52
CA CYS A 134 -3.79 25.42 16.40
C CYS A 134 -2.38 25.00 16.85
N GLU A 135 -1.74 25.74 17.77
CA GLU A 135 -0.44 25.35 18.35
C GLU A 135 -0.54 24.06 19.17
N ASP A 136 -1.61 23.88 19.96
CA ASP A 136 -1.84 22.66 20.73
C ASP A 136 -2.06 21.43 19.83
N GLU A 137 -2.80 21.60 18.71
CA GLU A 137 -2.98 20.56 17.69
C GLU A 137 -1.66 20.21 16.99
N LEU A 138 -0.83 21.21 16.70
CA LEU A 138 0.47 21.00 16.04
C LEU A 138 1.46 20.28 16.95
N ASP A 139 1.46 20.59 18.25
CA ASP A 139 2.23 19.85 19.26
C ASP A 139 1.70 18.42 19.46
N ALA A 140 0.37 18.21 19.40
CA ALA A 140 -0.21 16.87 19.44
C ALA A 140 0.21 16.02 18.23
N LEU A 141 0.21 16.62 17.03
CA LEU A 141 0.66 15.97 15.80
C LEU A 141 2.15 15.65 15.84
N ARG A 142 2.99 16.54 16.39
CA ARG A 142 4.42 16.27 16.61
C ARG A 142 4.64 15.07 17.51
N ARG A 143 3.94 15.00 18.65
CA ARG A 143 4.02 13.84 19.54
C ARG A 143 3.57 12.54 18.87
N GLN A 144 2.56 12.61 18.00
CA GLN A 144 2.14 11.44 17.21
C GLN A 144 3.19 11.04 16.18
N LEU A 145 3.87 12.00 15.55
CA LEU A 145 4.95 11.73 14.61
C LEU A 145 6.12 11.05 15.31
N ASP A 146 6.58 11.59 16.44
CA ASP A 146 7.66 11.01 17.25
C ASP A 146 7.34 9.57 17.67
N ALA A 147 6.11 9.32 18.15
CA ALA A 147 5.66 7.98 18.52
C ALA A 147 5.58 7.01 17.32
N THR A 148 5.27 7.54 16.13
CA THR A 148 5.22 6.73 14.89
C THR A 148 6.63 6.41 14.39
N GLU A 149 7.57 7.35 14.50
CA GLU A 149 8.98 7.12 14.19
C GLU A 149 9.58 6.06 15.11
N GLU A 150 9.33 6.14 16.43
CA GLU A 150 9.78 5.12 17.38
C GLU A 150 9.19 3.74 17.08
N TYR A 151 7.89 3.67 16.71
CA TYR A 151 7.25 2.44 16.28
C TYR A 151 7.86 1.87 15.00
N ASN A 152 8.19 2.72 14.03
CA ASN A 152 8.84 2.30 12.80
C ASN A 152 10.24 1.74 13.05
N GLU A 153 11.06 2.42 13.86
CA GLU A 153 12.40 1.94 14.25
C GLU A 153 12.32 0.60 15.00
N HIS A 154 11.33 0.43 15.87
CA HIS A 154 11.09 -0.85 16.55
C HIS A 154 10.70 -1.94 15.55
N THR A 155 9.87 -1.62 14.56
CA THR A 155 9.44 -2.56 13.53
C THR A 155 10.60 -2.95 12.60
N GLU A 156 11.46 -2.01 12.22
CA GLU A 156 12.65 -2.27 11.42
C GLU A 156 13.63 -3.21 12.14
N ARG A 157 13.86 -3.00 13.44
CA ARG A 157 14.65 -3.93 14.26
C ARG A 157 14.09 -5.34 14.24
N HIS A 158 12.78 -5.50 14.43
CA HIS A 158 12.13 -6.80 14.33
C HIS A 158 12.28 -7.45 12.94
N LEU A 159 12.19 -6.66 11.87
CA LEU A 159 12.38 -7.17 10.51
C LEU A 159 13.81 -7.67 10.28
N ASP A 160 14.80 -7.01 10.85
CA ASP A 160 16.19 -7.45 10.77
C ASP A 160 16.43 -8.73 11.59
N ASP A 161 15.89 -8.84 12.81
CA ASP A 161 15.93 -10.07 13.59
C ASP A 161 15.30 -11.26 12.81
N PHE A 162 14.16 -11.03 12.15
CA PHE A 162 13.52 -12.04 11.30
C PHE A 162 14.36 -12.42 10.08
N ARG A 163 15.06 -11.46 9.47
CA ARG A 163 15.95 -11.73 8.33
C ARG A 163 17.14 -12.57 8.76
N ASP A 164 17.73 -12.28 9.92
CA ASP A 164 18.87 -13.02 10.43
C ASP A 164 18.47 -14.45 10.84
N ALA A 165 17.33 -14.63 11.50
CA ALA A 165 16.77 -15.96 11.78
C ALA A 165 16.50 -16.77 10.49
N ASN A 166 15.99 -16.11 9.44
CA ASN A 166 15.80 -16.79 8.14
C ASN A 166 17.12 -17.21 7.49
N ARG A 167 18.17 -16.39 7.57
CA ARG A 167 19.50 -16.75 7.06
C ARG A 167 20.09 -17.93 7.82
N GLU A 168 19.92 -17.95 9.14
CA GLU A 168 20.37 -19.06 9.99
C GLU A 168 19.64 -20.36 9.60
N LEU A 169 18.32 -20.31 9.47
CA LEU A 169 17.51 -21.46 9.06
C LEU A 169 17.89 -21.96 7.65
N GLU A 170 18.16 -21.06 6.70
CA GLU A 170 18.64 -21.43 5.36
C GLU A 170 20.02 -22.13 5.42
N ALA A 171 20.91 -21.67 6.30
CA ALA A 171 22.22 -22.30 6.51
C ALA A 171 22.08 -23.70 7.12
N GLU A 172 21.22 -23.87 8.11
CA GLU A 172 20.92 -25.19 8.70
C GLU A 172 20.30 -26.15 7.68
N LEU A 173 19.34 -25.69 6.88
CA LEU A 173 18.75 -26.49 5.81
C LEU A 173 19.79 -26.93 4.79
N LYS A 174 20.73 -26.05 4.46
CA LYS A 174 21.84 -26.39 3.55
C LYS A 174 22.78 -27.42 4.17
N ALA A 175 23.12 -27.30 5.46
CA ALA A 175 23.95 -28.27 6.16
C ALA A 175 23.27 -29.65 6.23
N CYS A 176 21.98 -29.68 6.56
CA CYS A 176 21.21 -30.92 6.63
C CYS A 176 21.14 -31.64 5.27
N ARG A 177 20.97 -30.90 4.16
CA ARG A 177 21.04 -31.47 2.81
C ARG A 177 22.41 -32.05 2.49
N GLN A 178 23.47 -31.35 2.88
CA GLN A 178 24.84 -31.84 2.68
C GLN A 178 25.08 -33.15 3.44
N GLU A 179 24.65 -33.24 4.70
CA GLU A 179 24.74 -34.48 5.47
C GLU A 179 23.95 -35.63 4.85
N GLN A 180 22.76 -35.33 4.30
CA GLN A 180 21.95 -36.31 3.60
C GLN A 180 22.66 -36.86 2.35
N ASP A 181 23.28 -35.99 1.56
CA ASP A 181 24.03 -36.39 0.36
C ASP A 181 25.28 -37.24 0.71
N ASP A 182 25.97 -36.88 1.81
CA ASP A 182 27.12 -37.63 2.31
C ASP A 182 26.70 -39.03 2.81
N LEU A 183 25.57 -39.12 3.50
CA LEU A 183 25.00 -40.40 3.96
C LEU A 183 24.57 -41.28 2.78
N ASP A 184 23.93 -40.71 1.76
CA ASP A 184 23.55 -41.44 0.55
C ASP A 184 24.78 -41.98 -0.19
N THR A 185 25.84 -41.17 -0.28
CA THR A 185 27.12 -41.57 -0.88
C THR A 185 27.77 -42.71 -0.12
N LYS A 186 27.84 -42.63 1.22
CA LYS A 186 28.37 -43.70 2.08
C LYS A 186 27.54 -44.97 1.96
N SER A 187 26.21 -44.86 1.95
CA SER A 187 25.29 -45.99 1.79
C SER A 187 25.53 -46.73 0.47
N LYS A 188 25.65 -46.00 -0.63
CA LYS A 188 26.01 -46.57 -1.95
C LYS A 188 27.37 -47.26 -1.95
N SER A 189 28.36 -46.71 -1.26
CA SER A 189 29.68 -47.34 -1.13
C SER A 189 29.62 -48.66 -0.35
N CYS A 190 28.96 -48.67 0.80
CA CYS A 190 28.79 -49.89 1.61
C CYS A 190 28.03 -50.99 0.86
N LEU A 191 27.02 -50.62 0.05
CA LEU A 191 26.32 -51.59 -0.81
C LEU A 191 27.26 -52.21 -1.84
N ARG A 192 28.14 -51.42 -2.47
CA ARG A 192 29.15 -51.93 -3.41
C ARG A 192 30.14 -52.86 -2.74
N GLU A 193 30.71 -52.48 -1.60
CA GLU A 193 31.66 -53.32 -0.85
C GLU A 193 31.01 -54.64 -0.41
N LYS A 194 29.73 -54.59 0.00
CA LYS A 194 28.97 -55.79 0.32
C LYS A 194 28.85 -56.72 -0.89
N ASP A 195 28.48 -56.19 -2.05
CA ASP A 195 28.34 -56.98 -3.29
C ASP A 195 29.69 -57.61 -3.72
N GLU A 196 30.81 -56.89 -3.53
CA GLU A 196 32.16 -57.40 -3.78
C GLU A 196 32.52 -58.54 -2.83
N LEU A 197 32.24 -58.39 -1.53
CA LEU A 197 32.47 -59.44 -0.53
C LEU A 197 31.61 -60.68 -0.79
N ASP A 198 30.34 -60.50 -1.11
CA ASP A 198 29.42 -61.59 -1.46
C ASP A 198 29.88 -62.34 -2.72
N THR A 199 30.45 -61.62 -3.69
CA THR A 199 31.05 -62.21 -4.88
C THR A 199 32.29 -63.01 -4.54
N ASN A 200 33.25 -62.43 -3.80
CA ASN A 200 34.49 -63.10 -3.40
C ASN A 200 34.24 -64.37 -2.56
N ASN A 201 33.29 -64.33 -1.62
CA ASN A 201 32.94 -65.48 -0.79
C ASN A 201 32.36 -66.64 -1.61
N LYS A 202 31.57 -66.35 -2.66
CA LYS A 202 31.10 -67.38 -3.60
C LYS A 202 32.25 -68.01 -4.38
N THR A 203 33.25 -67.23 -4.76
CA THR A 203 34.42 -67.73 -5.49
C THR A 203 35.31 -68.62 -4.62
N CYS A 204 35.50 -68.28 -3.34
CA CYS A 204 36.31 -69.09 -2.40
C CYS A 204 35.64 -70.39 -1.94
N ARG A 205 34.33 -70.57 -2.15
CA ARG A 205 33.59 -71.80 -1.80
C ARG A 205 33.52 -72.82 -2.94
N ARG A 206 34.05 -72.52 -4.13
CA ARG A 206 34.21 -73.46 -5.25
C ARG A 206 35.60 -74.07 -5.22
#